data_AF-A0A6B2LE08-F1
#
_entry.id   AF-A0A6B2LE08-F1
#
_cell.length_a   1.000
_cell.length_b   1.000
_cell.length_c   1.000
_cell.angle_alpha   90.00
_cell.angle_beta   90.00
_cell.angle_gamma   90.00
#
_symmetry.space_group_name_H-M   'P 1'
#
loop_
_entity.id
_entity.type
_entity.pdbx_description
1 polymer ?
#
loop_
_entity_poly.entity_id
_entity_poly.type
_entity_poly.pdbx_seq_one_letter_code
_entity_poly.pdbx_strand_id
1 'polypeptide(L)'
;MKERASLGKMFSVLCCVLGVCGVVFSSEGDQENGKVVTVQGYLFVIGSTIVYSIAETLYGKVVKGDRATSEKIDASYSLLFLGFIGLWTFVIFWPGMPLLHHLRVETFELPWGSALWGQVILLVLDTVFNGAFYVGIYFSSPLFMSVGSILTVPCSVVTDKLVNDYHLSPMGFVGVFGIVLGFLGLNVCEYYGERLSNIPEGRLKRILKLFVQDVTDFCRREEQCVHKLE
;
A
#
# COMPACT_ATOMS: atom_id res chain seq x y z
N MET A 1 -8.34 2.90 19.31
CA MET A 1 -7.79 3.75 18.22
C MET A 1 -8.39 5.14 18.32
N LYS A 2 -7.59 6.14 18.70
CA LYS A 2 -7.97 7.55 18.51
C LYS A 2 -6.77 8.29 17.93
N GLU A 3 -6.15 7.71 16.91
CA GLU A 3 -5.39 8.52 15.95
C GLU A 3 -6.43 9.40 15.27
N ARG A 4 -6.43 10.69 15.61
CA ARG A 4 -7.25 11.64 14.89
C ARG A 4 -6.72 11.66 13.47
N ALA A 5 -7.55 11.32 12.49
CA ALA A 5 -7.23 11.52 11.09
C ALA A 5 -6.86 13.00 10.93
N SER A 6 -5.56 13.28 10.89
CA SER A 6 -5.07 14.61 10.61
C SER A 6 -5.36 14.88 9.15
N LEU A 7 -5.98 16.01 8.85
CA LEU A 7 -6.29 16.41 7.47
C LEU A 7 -5.05 16.32 6.55
N GLY A 8 -3.86 16.59 7.08
CA GLY A 8 -2.60 16.45 6.32
C GLY A 8 -2.28 15.01 5.90
N LYS A 9 -2.60 14.00 6.73
CA LYS A 9 -2.41 12.58 6.37
C LYS A 9 -3.37 12.18 5.24
N MET A 10 -4.62 12.64 5.31
CA MET A 10 -5.63 12.36 4.28
C MET A 10 -5.23 12.98 2.93
N PHE A 11 -4.75 14.22 2.94
CA PHE A 11 -4.28 14.89 1.73
C PHE A 11 -3.09 14.16 1.08
N SER A 12 -2.13 13.73 1.90
CA SER A 12 -0.97 12.96 1.43
C SER A 12 -1.38 11.64 0.75
N VAL A 13 -2.37 10.93 1.32
CA VAL A 13 -2.91 9.70 0.74
C VAL A 13 -3.67 9.98 -0.56
N LEU A 14 -4.48 11.03 -0.61
CA LEU A 14 -5.19 11.44 -1.84
C LEU A 14 -4.20 11.77 -2.97
N CYS A 15 -3.12 12.47 -2.66
CA CYS A 15 -2.05 12.74 -3.61
C CYS A 15 -1.42 11.45 -4.16
N CYS A 16 -1.18 10.44 -3.30
CA CYS A 16 -0.71 9.12 -3.74
C CYS A 16 -1.71 8.44 -4.68
N VAL A 17 -3.00 8.45 -4.34
CA VAL A 17 -4.06 7.84 -5.16
C VAL A 17 -4.15 8.51 -6.53
N LEU A 18 -4.11 9.84 -6.59
CA LEU A 18 -4.08 10.59 -7.84
C LEU A 18 -2.84 10.26 -8.67
N GLY A 19 -1.68 10.13 -8.03
CA GLY A 19 -0.45 9.68 -8.68
C GLY A 19 -0.57 8.30 -9.32
N VAL A 20 -1.14 7.32 -8.59
CA VAL A 20 -1.42 5.98 -9.13
C VAL A 20 -2.38 6.04 -10.31
N CYS A 21 -3.47 6.81 -10.21
CA CYS A 21 -4.39 7.02 -11.34
C CYS A 21 -3.66 7.57 -12.57
N GLY A 22 -2.79 8.57 -12.39
CA GLY A 22 -1.99 9.14 -13.48
C GLY A 22 -1.08 8.11 -14.18
N VAL A 23 -0.44 7.21 -13.41
CA VAL A 23 0.37 6.12 -13.97
C VAL A 23 -0.48 5.13 -14.76
N VAL A 24 -1.66 4.76 -14.24
CA VAL A 24 -2.58 3.83 -14.90
C VAL A 24 -3.08 4.40 -16.24
N PHE A 25 -3.57 5.63 -16.26
CA PHE A 25 -4.03 6.28 -17.50
C PHE A 25 -2.91 6.45 -18.51
N SER A 26 -1.68 6.72 -18.05
CA SER A 26 -0.52 6.79 -18.94
C SER A 26 -0.16 5.43 -19.56
N SER A 27 -0.56 4.32 -18.93
CA SER A 27 -0.27 2.96 -19.41
C SER A 27 -1.37 2.42 -20.32
N GLU A 28 -2.58 2.98 -20.26
CA GLU A 28 -3.70 2.59 -21.14
C GLU A 28 -3.49 2.99 -22.60
N GLY A 29 -2.77 4.09 -22.86
CA GLY A 29 -2.47 4.55 -24.23
C GLY A 29 -1.58 3.61 -25.06
N ASP A 30 -0.93 2.62 -24.43
CA ASP A 30 -0.01 1.68 -25.09
C ASP A 30 -0.60 0.27 -25.26
N GLN A 31 -1.81 0.01 -24.72
CA GLN A 31 -2.43 -1.31 -24.64
C GLN A 31 -3.83 -1.31 -25.29
N GLU A 32 -3.90 -1.06 -26.60
CA GLU A 32 -5.19 -0.99 -27.33
C GLU A 32 -5.84 -2.35 -27.65
N ASN A 33 -5.23 -3.52 -27.38
CA ASN A 33 -5.84 -4.80 -27.78
C ASN A 33 -5.65 -5.91 -26.74
N GLY A 34 -6.67 -6.17 -25.92
CA GLY A 34 -6.77 -7.46 -25.22
C GLY A 34 -7.45 -7.52 -23.84
N LYS A 35 -7.87 -6.40 -23.24
CA LYS A 35 -8.52 -6.47 -21.91
C LYS A 35 -10.02 -6.79 -22.07
N VAL A 36 -10.39 -8.05 -21.84
CA VAL A 36 -11.80 -8.43 -21.63
C VAL A 36 -12.21 -7.94 -20.24
N VAL A 37 -12.66 -6.68 -20.18
CA VAL A 37 -13.08 -6.06 -18.93
C VAL A 37 -14.44 -6.64 -18.52
N THR A 38 -14.43 -7.54 -17.54
CA THR A 38 -15.66 -8.22 -17.08
C THR A 38 -16.13 -7.61 -15.76
N VAL A 39 -17.42 -7.26 -15.67
CA VAL A 39 -18.07 -6.70 -14.46
C VAL A 39 -17.84 -7.58 -13.22
N GLN A 40 -17.81 -8.90 -13.40
CA GLN A 40 -17.49 -9.87 -12.35
C GLN A 40 -16.10 -9.64 -11.75
N GLY A 41 -15.09 -9.29 -12.56
CA GLY A 41 -13.73 -9.02 -12.09
C GLY A 41 -13.69 -7.82 -11.14
N TYR A 42 -14.38 -6.72 -11.47
CA TYR A 42 -14.45 -5.55 -10.59
C TYR A 42 -15.14 -5.86 -9.25
N LEU A 43 -16.20 -6.67 -9.26
CA LEU A 43 -16.87 -7.10 -8.03
C LEU A 43 -15.93 -7.90 -7.12
N PHE A 44 -15.15 -8.82 -7.69
CA PHE A 44 -14.15 -9.58 -6.93
C PHE A 44 -13.03 -8.69 -6.37
N VAL A 45 -12.52 -7.74 -7.17
CA VAL A 45 -11.49 -6.79 -6.72
C VAL A 45 -12.01 -5.95 -5.56
N ILE A 46 -13.17 -5.30 -5.70
CA ILE A 46 -13.76 -4.49 -4.63
C ILE A 46 -14.00 -5.32 -3.37
N GLY A 47 -14.57 -6.52 -3.51
CA GLY A 47 -14.81 -7.43 -2.39
C GLY A 47 -13.52 -7.80 -1.66
N SER A 48 -12.47 -8.19 -2.40
CA SER A 48 -11.18 -8.56 -1.82
C SER A 48 -10.50 -7.39 -1.10
N THR A 49 -10.54 -6.19 -1.68
CA THR A 49 -9.94 -4.99 -1.08
C THR A 49 -10.59 -4.61 0.23
N ILE A 50 -11.93 -4.72 0.34
CA ILE A 50 -12.65 -4.45 1.58
C ILE A 50 -12.26 -5.45 2.67
N VAL A 51 -12.26 -6.75 2.35
CA VAL A 51 -11.90 -7.80 3.30
C VAL A 51 -10.45 -7.65 3.76
N TYR A 52 -9.52 -7.40 2.83
CA TYR A 52 -8.11 -7.16 3.12
C TYR A 52 -7.91 -5.95 4.04
N SER A 53 -8.55 -4.81 3.71
CA SER A 53 -8.45 -3.59 4.52
C SER A 53 -8.98 -3.79 5.94
N ILE A 54 -10.08 -4.52 6.09
CA ILE A 54 -10.63 -4.87 7.42
C ILE A 54 -9.65 -5.75 8.18
N ALA A 55 -9.11 -6.80 7.55
CA ALA A 55 -8.16 -7.72 8.17
C ALA A 55 -6.89 -6.99 8.64
N GLU A 56 -6.33 -6.12 7.80
CA GLU A 56 -5.16 -5.29 8.12
C GLU A 56 -5.43 -4.36 9.31
N THR A 57 -6.59 -3.67 9.30
CA THR A 57 -6.95 -2.73 10.36
C THR A 57 -7.23 -3.45 11.68
N LEU A 58 -7.88 -4.62 11.64
CA LEU A 58 -8.11 -5.46 12.81
C LEU A 58 -6.80 -5.99 13.38
N TYR A 59 -5.90 -6.46 12.53
CA TYR A 59 -4.56 -6.88 12.94
C TYR A 59 -3.82 -5.75 13.67
N GLY A 60 -3.82 -4.54 13.09
CA GLY A 60 -3.25 -3.36 13.74
C GLY A 60 -3.91 -2.99 15.08
N LYS A 61 -5.22 -3.25 15.25
CA LYS A 61 -5.93 -3.06 16.54
C LYS A 61 -5.49 -4.07 17.59
N VAL A 62 -5.43 -5.34 17.21
CA VAL A 62 -5.03 -6.44 18.11
C VAL A 62 -3.62 -6.16 18.60
N VAL A 63 -2.65 -6.00 17.69
CA VAL A 63 -1.26 -5.74 18.05
C VAL A 63 -1.09 -4.54 19.00
N LYS A 64 -1.76 -3.41 18.72
CA LYS A 64 -1.67 -2.21 19.57
C LYS A 64 -2.38 -2.36 20.93
N GLY A 65 -3.53 -3.05 20.97
CA GLY A 65 -4.27 -3.27 22.22
C GLY A 65 -3.53 -4.24 23.16
N ASP A 66 -2.88 -5.22 22.57
CA ASP A 66 -2.20 -6.28 23.28
C ASP A 66 -0.82 -5.80 23.80
N ARG A 67 -0.14 -4.89 23.08
CA ARG A 67 1.00 -4.10 23.61
C ARG A 67 0.70 -3.28 24.87
N ALA A 68 -0.53 -2.80 25.02
CA ALA A 68 -0.91 -2.01 26.19
C ALA A 68 -1.12 -2.87 27.45
N THR A 69 -1.30 -4.18 27.28
CA THR A 69 -1.70 -5.11 28.33
C THR A 69 -0.61 -6.14 28.65
N SER A 70 0.21 -6.52 27.65
CA SER A 70 1.24 -7.56 27.78
C SER A 70 2.51 -7.15 27.04
N GLU A 71 3.61 -7.01 27.78
CA GLU A 71 4.95 -6.67 27.26
C GLU A 71 5.57 -7.82 26.42
N LYS A 72 4.88 -8.97 26.31
CA LYS A 72 5.43 -10.23 25.77
C LYS A 72 5.13 -10.51 24.30
N ILE A 73 4.54 -9.57 23.57
CA ILE A 73 4.21 -9.81 22.16
C ILE A 73 5.37 -9.38 21.28
N ASP A 74 6.21 -10.36 20.96
CA ASP A 74 7.31 -10.21 20.02
C ASP A 74 6.82 -10.11 18.56
N ALA A 75 7.64 -9.52 17.70
CA ALA A 75 7.39 -9.46 16.25
C ALA A 75 7.12 -10.85 15.62
N SER A 76 7.55 -11.93 16.27
CA SER A 76 7.30 -13.33 15.92
C SER A 76 5.81 -13.69 15.81
N TYR A 77 4.92 -13.07 16.60
CA TYR A 77 3.47 -13.31 16.50
C TYR A 77 2.90 -12.84 15.15
N SER A 78 3.50 -11.80 14.56
CA SER A 78 3.16 -11.30 13.22
C SER A 78 3.45 -12.35 12.15
N LEU A 79 4.59 -13.03 12.26
CA LEU A 79 5.00 -14.09 11.34
C LEU A 79 4.16 -15.35 11.53
N LEU A 80 3.77 -15.68 12.76
CA LEU A 80 2.82 -16.77 13.03
C LEU A 80 1.45 -16.49 12.41
N PHE A 81 0.94 -15.26 12.54
CA PHE A 81 -0.31 -14.85 11.91
C PHE A 81 -0.24 -14.97 10.38
N LEU A 82 0.86 -14.53 9.77
CA LEU A 82 1.11 -14.71 8.35
C LEU A 82 1.16 -16.20 7.95
N GLY A 83 1.81 -17.04 8.77
CA GLY A 83 1.83 -18.49 8.57
C GLY A 83 0.43 -19.12 8.61
N PHE A 84 -0.45 -18.65 9.51
CA PHE A 84 -1.85 -19.07 9.54
C PHE A 84 -2.63 -18.62 8.30
N ILE A 85 -2.42 -17.39 7.83
CA ILE A 85 -3.02 -16.94 6.55
C ILE A 85 -2.55 -17.84 5.41
N GLY A 86 -1.25 -18.11 5.32
CA GLY A 86 -0.67 -19.00 4.31
C GLY A 86 -1.24 -20.42 4.38
N LEU A 87 -1.43 -20.97 5.58
CA LEU A 87 -2.04 -22.27 5.79
C LEU A 87 -3.50 -22.30 5.32
N TRP A 88 -4.29 -21.29 5.68
CA TRP A 88 -5.69 -21.19 5.23
C TRP A 88 -5.79 -21.04 3.72
N THR A 89 -4.94 -20.21 3.11
CA THR A 89 -4.84 -20.09 1.66
C THR A 89 -4.49 -21.44 1.05
N PHE A 90 -3.49 -22.15 1.56
CA PHE A 90 -3.13 -23.48 1.05
C PHE A 90 -4.30 -24.47 1.17
N VAL A 91 -4.99 -24.53 2.31
CA VAL A 91 -6.12 -25.44 2.55
C VAL A 91 -7.32 -25.14 1.64
N ILE A 92 -7.57 -23.88 1.30
CA ILE A 92 -8.69 -23.50 0.41
C ILE A 92 -8.30 -23.65 -1.07
N PHE A 93 -7.09 -23.20 -1.43
CA PHE A 93 -6.64 -23.13 -2.81
C PHE A 93 -6.21 -24.50 -3.36
N TRP A 94 -5.61 -25.36 -2.52
CA TRP A 94 -5.18 -26.69 -2.91
C TRP A 94 -6.33 -27.60 -3.41
N PRO A 95 -7.49 -27.69 -2.75
CA PRO A 95 -8.67 -28.37 -3.32
C PRO A 95 -9.43 -27.51 -4.34
N GLY A 96 -9.36 -26.18 -4.23
CA GLY A 96 -10.01 -25.26 -5.18
C GLY A 96 -9.49 -25.41 -6.61
N MET A 97 -8.18 -25.62 -6.78
CA MET A 97 -7.54 -25.75 -8.09
C MET A 97 -8.01 -27.01 -8.87
N PRO A 98 -7.97 -28.23 -8.31
CA PRO A 98 -8.56 -29.41 -8.92
C PRO A 98 -10.07 -29.28 -9.19
N LEU A 99 -10.80 -28.61 -8.29
CA LEU A 99 -12.24 -28.39 -8.44
C LEU A 99 -12.55 -27.50 -9.66
N LEU A 100 -11.82 -26.41 -9.84
CA LEU A 100 -11.95 -25.52 -11.01
C LEU A 100 -11.58 -26.23 -12.31
N HIS A 101 -10.56 -27.09 -12.27
CA HIS A 101 -10.16 -27.90 -13.42
C HIS A 101 -11.26 -28.88 -13.82
N HIS A 102 -11.90 -29.54 -12.83
CA HIS A 102 -13.01 -30.46 -13.09
C HIS A 102 -14.26 -29.75 -13.64
N LEU A 103 -14.50 -28.51 -13.19
CA LEU A 103 -15.58 -27.64 -13.68
C LEU A 103 -15.28 -27.03 -15.07
N ARG A 104 -14.10 -27.31 -15.67
CA ARG A 104 -13.63 -26.75 -16.95
C ARG A 104 -13.66 -25.22 -17.04
N VAL A 105 -13.59 -24.55 -15.89
CA VAL A 105 -13.52 -23.08 -15.85
C VAL A 105 -12.11 -22.61 -16.20
N GLU A 106 -11.08 -23.34 -15.73
CA GLU A 106 -9.66 -23.05 -15.99
C GLU A 106 -8.86 -24.35 -16.24
N THR A 107 -7.92 -24.32 -17.20
CA THR A 107 -6.98 -25.44 -17.44
C THR A 107 -5.78 -25.32 -16.51
N PHE A 108 -5.61 -26.32 -15.64
CA PHE A 108 -4.46 -26.35 -14.74
C PHE A 108 -3.23 -26.87 -15.50
N GLU A 109 -2.32 -25.96 -15.84
CA GLU A 109 -0.99 -26.29 -16.36
C GLU A 109 0.07 -25.87 -15.34
N LEU A 110 0.81 -26.84 -14.82
CA LEU A 110 1.99 -26.55 -14.02
C LEU A 110 3.07 -25.97 -14.92
N PRO A 111 3.73 -24.86 -14.54
CA PRO A 111 4.92 -24.43 -15.25
C PRO A 111 5.96 -25.56 -15.17
N TRP A 112 6.57 -25.96 -16.28
CA TRP A 112 7.65 -26.97 -16.32
C TRP A 112 8.98 -26.32 -16.72
N GLY A 113 10.11 -26.88 -16.27
CA GLY A 113 11.44 -26.48 -16.71
C GLY A 113 12.01 -25.22 -16.01
N SER A 114 12.70 -24.36 -16.77
CA SER A 114 13.39 -23.16 -16.25
C SER A 114 12.44 -22.09 -15.69
N ALA A 115 11.20 -22.04 -16.17
CA ALA A 115 10.17 -21.11 -15.69
C ALA A 115 9.78 -21.36 -14.22
N LEU A 116 9.90 -22.61 -13.74
CA LEU A 116 9.64 -22.95 -12.33
C LEU A 116 10.57 -22.20 -11.39
N TRP A 117 11.87 -22.16 -11.71
CA TRP A 117 12.85 -21.51 -10.85
C TRP A 117 12.59 -20.01 -10.73
N GLY A 118 12.20 -19.35 -11.82
CA GLY A 118 11.79 -17.94 -11.79
C GLY A 118 10.58 -17.71 -10.88
N GLN A 119 9.55 -18.56 -10.99
CA GLN A 119 8.36 -18.48 -10.14
C GLN A 119 8.66 -18.73 -8.67
N VAL A 120 9.52 -19.71 -8.35
CA VAL A 120 9.92 -20.00 -6.97
C VAL A 120 10.64 -18.80 -6.35
N ILE A 121 11.55 -18.16 -7.08
CA ILE A 121 12.26 -16.97 -6.58
C ILE A 121 11.27 -15.83 -6.30
N LEU A 122 10.33 -15.56 -7.22
CA LEU A 122 9.31 -14.53 -7.03
C LEU A 122 8.41 -14.82 -5.83
N LEU A 123 8.01 -16.08 -5.64
CA LEU A 123 7.19 -16.50 -4.49
C LEU A 123 7.92 -16.32 -3.15
N VAL A 124 9.22 -16.65 -3.11
CA VAL A 124 10.05 -16.43 -1.91
C VAL A 124 10.15 -14.93 -1.61
N LEU A 125 10.40 -14.09 -2.63
CA LEU A 125 10.47 -12.64 -2.47
C LEU A 125 9.14 -12.04 -1.98
N ASP A 126 8.02 -12.47 -2.53
CA ASP A 126 6.69 -12.03 -2.09
C ASP A 126 6.39 -12.45 -0.64
N THR A 127 6.79 -13.66 -0.25
CA THR A 127 6.65 -14.14 1.13
C THR A 127 7.48 -13.31 2.10
N VAL A 128 8.72 -12.96 1.72
CA VAL A 128 9.59 -12.08 2.51
C VAL A 128 9.00 -10.67 2.62
N PHE A 129 8.47 -10.13 1.52
CA PHE A 129 7.79 -8.84 1.51
C PHE A 129 6.59 -8.83 2.46
N ASN A 130 5.71 -9.84 2.39
CA ASN A 130 4.56 -9.96 3.29
C ASN A 130 4.99 -10.08 4.75
N GLY A 131 6.05 -10.87 5.05
CA GLY A 131 6.62 -10.97 6.38
C GLY A 131 7.10 -9.62 6.92
N ALA A 132 7.88 -8.89 6.11
CA ALA A 132 8.35 -7.55 6.43
C ALA A 132 7.20 -6.54 6.57
N PHE A 133 6.15 -6.67 5.77
CA PHE A 133 4.96 -5.81 5.80
C PHE A 133 4.22 -5.93 7.14
N TYR A 134 3.90 -7.15 7.58
CA TYR A 134 3.22 -7.37 8.87
C TYR A 134 4.08 -6.97 10.06
N VAL A 135 5.39 -7.24 10.03
CA VAL A 135 6.33 -6.77 11.05
C VAL A 135 6.43 -5.24 11.04
N GLY A 136 6.35 -4.60 9.88
CA GLY A 136 6.30 -3.15 9.77
C GLY A 136 5.02 -2.54 10.36
N ILE A 137 3.87 -3.20 10.18
CA ILE A 137 2.60 -2.79 10.82
C ILE A 137 2.73 -2.87 12.33
N TYR A 138 3.42 -3.91 12.82
CA TYR A 138 3.74 -4.04 14.24
C TYR A 138 4.54 -2.83 14.72
N PHE A 139 5.59 -2.36 14.05
CA PHE A 139 6.37 -1.21 14.53
C PHE A 139 5.73 0.17 14.32
N SER A 140 5.03 0.37 13.20
CA SER A 140 4.57 1.69 12.78
C SER A 140 3.04 1.80 12.85
N SER A 141 2.39 1.95 11.70
CA SER A 141 0.94 1.95 11.58
C SER A 141 0.54 1.23 10.29
N PRO A 142 -0.66 0.62 10.24
CA PRO A 142 -1.22 0.05 9.02
C PRO A 142 -1.21 1.04 7.85
N LEU A 143 -1.64 2.29 8.12
CA LEU A 143 -1.69 3.35 7.11
C LEU A 143 -0.31 3.67 6.52
N PHE A 144 0.73 3.77 7.36
CA PHE A 144 2.08 4.04 6.89
C PHE A 144 2.62 2.91 6.02
N MET A 145 2.40 1.66 6.43
CA MET A 145 2.83 0.48 5.68
C MET A 145 2.10 0.35 4.35
N SER A 146 0.79 0.61 4.32
CA SER A 146 -0.03 0.58 3.11
C SER A 146 0.42 1.63 2.08
N VAL A 147 0.70 2.87 2.49
CA VAL A 147 1.24 3.88 1.56
C VAL A 147 2.69 3.55 1.16
N GLY A 148 3.47 2.96 2.06
CA GLY A 148 4.80 2.46 1.76
C GLY A 148 4.82 1.37 0.69
N SER A 149 3.83 0.47 0.65
CA SER A 149 3.74 -0.56 -0.39
C SER A 149 3.43 0.02 -1.77
N ILE A 150 2.73 1.16 -1.85
CA ILE A 150 2.49 1.88 -3.11
C ILE A 150 3.80 2.40 -3.74
N LEU A 151 4.84 2.66 -2.94
CA LEU A 151 6.18 3.04 -3.43
C LEU A 151 6.82 1.92 -4.29
N THR A 152 6.29 0.71 -4.26
CA THR A 152 6.69 -0.36 -5.18
C THR A 152 6.40 0.01 -6.64
N VAL A 153 5.37 0.81 -6.92
CA VAL A 153 5.03 1.27 -8.29
C VAL A 153 6.17 2.07 -8.93
N PRO A 154 6.67 3.18 -8.33
CA PRO A 154 7.80 3.90 -8.89
C PRO A 154 9.10 3.08 -8.91
N CYS A 155 9.32 2.19 -7.93
CA CYS A 155 10.45 1.25 -7.97
C CYS A 155 10.37 0.28 -9.16
N SER A 156 9.18 -0.21 -9.49
CA SER A 156 8.94 -1.05 -10.68
C SER A 156 9.27 -0.28 -11.95
N VAL A 157 8.77 0.95 -12.08
CA VAL A 157 9.05 1.84 -13.21
C VAL A 157 10.55 2.05 -13.43
N VAL A 158 11.31 2.29 -12.35
CA VAL A 158 12.77 2.44 -12.44
C VAL A 158 13.42 1.13 -12.88
N THR A 159 12.97 0.00 -12.36
CA THR A 159 13.48 -1.33 -12.72
C THR A 159 13.19 -1.65 -14.19
N ASP A 160 11.98 -1.39 -14.67
CA ASP A 160 11.58 -1.60 -16.06
C ASP A 160 12.40 -0.74 -17.03
N LYS A 161 12.72 0.50 -16.65
CA LYS A 161 13.62 1.36 -17.43
C LYS A 161 15.04 0.81 -17.49
N LEU A 162 15.56 0.25 -16.39
CA LEU A 162 16.93 -0.28 -16.32
C LEU A 162 17.07 -1.63 -17.04
N VAL A 163 16.05 -2.48 -17.00
CA VAL A 163 16.10 -3.86 -17.53
C VAL A 163 15.59 -3.94 -18.97
N ASN A 164 14.47 -3.25 -19.27
CA ASN A 164 13.74 -3.40 -20.53
C ASN A 164 13.85 -2.16 -21.45
N ASP A 165 14.66 -1.16 -21.08
CA ASP A 165 14.76 0.15 -21.74
C ASP A 165 13.38 0.79 -22.02
N TYR A 166 12.47 0.63 -21.05
CA TYR A 166 11.10 1.09 -21.18
C TYR A 166 11.01 2.62 -21.10
N HIS A 167 10.35 3.22 -22.10
CA HIS A 167 10.14 4.66 -22.19
C HIS A 167 8.76 5.03 -21.62
N LEU A 168 8.76 5.75 -20.49
CA LEU A 168 7.53 6.30 -19.94
C LEU A 168 7.11 7.57 -20.66
N SER A 169 5.82 7.66 -20.96
CA SER A 169 5.17 8.91 -21.34
C SER A 169 5.34 9.96 -20.23
N PRO A 170 5.46 11.27 -20.59
CA PRO A 170 5.59 12.35 -19.62
C PRO A 170 4.47 12.37 -18.56
N MET A 171 3.26 11.90 -18.89
CA MET A 171 2.16 11.79 -17.94
C MET A 171 2.42 10.74 -16.84
N GLY A 172 3.01 9.60 -17.21
CA GLY A 172 3.42 8.57 -16.25
C GLY A 172 4.51 9.06 -15.29
N PHE A 173 5.42 9.93 -15.76
CA PHE A 173 6.44 10.54 -14.90
C PHE A 173 5.83 11.47 -13.84
N VAL A 174 4.81 12.25 -14.22
CA VAL A 174 4.05 13.10 -13.27
C VAL A 174 3.34 12.23 -12.22
N GLY A 175 2.73 11.11 -12.62
CA GLY A 175 2.11 10.16 -11.70
C GLY A 175 3.09 9.57 -10.69
N VAL A 176 4.25 9.10 -11.17
CA VAL A 176 5.36 8.60 -10.33
C VAL A 176 5.83 9.66 -9.34
N PHE A 177 6.02 10.90 -9.79
CA PHE A 177 6.42 12.00 -8.92
C PHE A 177 5.35 12.30 -7.86
N GLY A 178 4.07 12.26 -8.23
CA GLY A 178 2.94 12.42 -7.29
C GLY A 178 2.94 11.36 -6.18
N ILE A 179 3.23 10.10 -6.50
CA ILE A 179 3.35 9.01 -5.49
C ILE A 179 4.49 9.32 -4.51
N VAL A 180 5.66 9.72 -5.01
CA VAL A 180 6.82 10.04 -4.17
C VAL A 180 6.52 11.25 -3.27
N LEU A 181 5.91 12.30 -3.81
CA LEU A 181 5.51 13.48 -3.03
C LEU A 181 4.48 13.14 -1.95
N GLY A 182 3.45 12.35 -2.28
CA GLY A 182 2.46 11.92 -1.31
C GLY A 182 3.07 11.07 -0.18
N PHE A 183 3.99 10.17 -0.50
CA PHE A 183 4.71 9.39 0.51
C PHE A 183 5.60 10.27 1.40
N LEU A 184 6.34 11.23 0.83
CA LEU A 184 7.15 12.19 1.60
C LEU A 184 6.26 13.06 2.51
N GLY A 185 5.13 13.56 2.01
CA GLY A 185 4.15 14.31 2.78
C GLY A 185 3.61 13.52 3.97
N LEU A 186 3.34 12.22 3.77
CA LEU A 186 2.89 11.34 4.85
C LEU A 186 4.01 11.13 5.89
N ASN A 187 5.25 10.86 5.46
CA ASN A 187 6.40 10.71 6.36
C ASN A 187 6.61 11.95 7.24
N VAL A 188 6.53 13.13 6.63
CA VAL A 188 6.64 14.41 7.33
C VAL A 188 5.51 14.56 8.36
N CYS A 189 4.26 14.27 7.97
CA CYS A 189 3.12 14.32 8.89
C CYS A 189 3.26 13.36 10.07
N GLU A 190 3.80 12.16 9.84
CA GLU A 190 4.03 11.15 10.88
C GLU A 190 5.14 11.60 11.84
N TYR A 191 6.27 12.07 11.31
CA TYR A 191 7.42 12.56 12.08
C TYR A 191 7.06 13.72 13.01
N TYR A 192 6.33 14.72 12.50
CA TYR A 192 5.87 15.83 13.33
C TYR A 192 4.78 15.40 14.34
N GLY A 193 3.93 14.43 13.98
CA GLY A 193 2.90 13.89 14.88
C GLY A 193 3.50 13.25 16.13
N GLU A 194 4.54 12.42 15.95
CA GLU A 194 5.26 11.76 17.05
C GLU A 194 6.03 12.78 17.91
N ARG A 195 6.71 13.76 17.29
CA ARG A 195 7.38 14.84 18.02
C ARG A 195 6.42 15.70 18.83
N LEU A 196 5.23 15.97 18.32
CA LEU A 196 4.21 16.78 19.01
C LEU A 196 3.60 16.06 20.22
N SER A 197 3.55 14.72 20.18
CA SER A 197 3.13 13.87 21.30
C SER A 197 4.10 13.95 22.49
N ASN A 198 5.40 14.03 22.21
CA ASN A 198 6.46 14.06 23.23
C ASN A 198 6.72 15.44 23.86
N ILE A 199 6.06 16.52 23.39
CA ILE A 199 6.20 17.86 23.97
C ILE A 199 5.22 18.05 25.15
N PRO A 200 5.68 18.48 26.34
CA PRO A 200 4.81 18.74 27.49
C PRO A 200 3.76 19.82 27.19
N GLU A 201 2.55 19.65 27.75
CA GLU A 201 1.40 20.53 27.44
C GLU A 201 1.63 21.97 27.92
N GLY A 202 2.04 22.84 26.99
CA GLY A 202 2.25 24.26 27.26
C GLY A 202 1.85 25.15 26.08
N ARG A 203 2.10 26.46 26.21
CA ARG A 203 1.89 27.47 25.14
C ARG A 203 2.60 27.08 23.83
N LEU A 204 3.69 26.33 23.93
CA LEU A 204 4.46 25.82 22.78
C LEU A 204 3.66 24.84 21.91
N LYS A 205 2.87 23.92 22.50
CA LYS A 205 2.01 22.98 21.75
C LYS A 205 0.93 23.71 20.94
N ARG A 206 0.53 24.90 21.40
CA ARG A 206 -0.45 25.78 20.71
C ARG A 206 0.20 26.55 19.55
N ILE A 207 1.41 27.05 19.73
CA ILE A 207 2.20 27.73 18.68
C ILE A 207 2.68 26.73 17.62
N LEU A 208 3.09 25.51 18.00
CA LEU A 208 3.44 24.48 17.03
C LEU A 208 2.22 23.94 16.29
N LYS A 209 1.03 23.87 16.91
CA LYS A 209 -0.21 23.60 16.19
C LYS A 209 -0.47 24.65 15.11
N LEU A 210 -0.26 25.93 15.42
CA LEU A 210 -0.33 27.01 14.43
C LEU A 210 0.70 26.82 13.30
N PHE A 211 1.92 26.38 13.62
CA PHE A 211 2.97 26.12 12.61
C PHE A 211 2.70 24.89 11.73
N VAL A 212 2.22 23.78 12.30
CA VAL A 212 1.79 22.59 11.54
C VAL A 212 0.57 22.92 10.68
N GLN A 213 -0.31 23.77 11.18
CA GLN A 213 -1.46 24.29 10.43
C GLN A 213 -1.00 25.22 9.31
N ASP A 214 0.09 25.98 9.48
CA ASP A 214 0.74 26.79 8.44
C ASP A 214 1.37 25.92 7.33
N VAL A 215 2.02 24.80 7.69
CA VAL A 215 2.53 23.81 6.71
C VAL A 215 1.39 23.09 5.99
N THR A 216 0.30 22.79 6.70
CA THR A 216 -0.91 22.21 6.09
C THR A 216 -1.62 23.23 5.19
N ASP A 217 -1.63 24.51 5.58
CA ASP A 217 -2.17 25.62 4.79
C ASP A 217 -1.24 25.99 3.62
N PHE A 218 0.06 25.73 3.69
CA PHE A 218 0.99 25.80 2.55
C PHE A 218 0.66 24.73 1.50
N CYS A 219 0.44 23.48 1.92
CA CYS A 219 -0.07 22.44 1.00
C CYS A 219 -1.44 22.81 0.40
N ARG A 220 -2.34 23.41 1.19
CA ARG A 220 -3.66 23.88 0.71
C ARG A 220 -3.54 25.08 -0.25
N ARG A 221 -2.52 25.93 -0.12
CA ARG A 221 -2.26 27.05 -1.03
C ARG A 221 -1.75 26.60 -2.40
N GLU A 222 -0.98 25.52 -2.48
CA GLU A 222 -0.58 24.96 -3.77
C GLU A 222 -1.77 24.41 -4.57
N GLU A 223 -2.72 23.71 -3.93
CA GLU A 223 -3.99 23.30 -4.58
C GLU A 223 -4.80 24.48 -5.13
N GLN A 224 -4.88 25.59 -4.39
CA GLN A 224 -5.59 26.79 -4.85
C GLN A 224 -4.88 27.55 -5.97
N CYS A 225 -3.56 27.41 -6.10
CA CYS A 225 -2.80 27.99 -7.20
C CYS A 225 -2.96 27.17 -8.50
N VAL A 226 -3.11 25.86 -8.42
CA VAL A 226 -3.37 24.99 -9.60
C VAL A 226 -4.78 25.23 -10.16
N HIS A 227 -5.79 25.40 -9.31
CA HIS A 227 -7.16 25.71 -9.75
C HIS A 227 -7.39 27.14 -10.28
N LYS A 228 -6.39 28.02 -10.17
CA LYS A 228 -6.44 29.39 -10.72
C LYS A 228 -5.74 29.53 -12.07
N LEU A 229 -5.19 28.43 -12.58
CA LEU A 229 -4.51 28.34 -13.88
C LEU A 229 -5.35 27.58 -14.94
N GLU A 230 -6.57 27.17 -14.60
CA GLU A 230 -7.65 26.79 -15.53
C GLU A 230 -8.67 27.94 -15.65
#